data_AF-A0AAN5DCR8-F1
#
_entry.id   AF-A0AAN5DCR8-F1
#
_cell.length_a   1.000
_cell.length_b   1.000
_cell.length_c   1.000
_cell.angle_alpha   90.00
_cell.angle_beta   90.00
_cell.angle_gamma   90.00
#
_symmetry.space_group_name_H-M   'P 1'
#
loop_
_entity.id
_entity.type
_entity.pdbx_description
1 polymer ?
#
loop_
_entity_poly.entity_id
_entity_poly.type
_entity_poly.pdbx_seq_one_letter_code
_entity_poly.pdbx_strand_id
1 'polypeptide(L)'
;FRMGLSSLLLVVSIVHSVQSQVSRGPCHIQSNSLACTRNGYFEMNQCSSRDCFCVSANSGVIAEETRTGDAHKVPSCSKCHLFLREIFSSGLSLSSTAYVPVCDNKNGDFKAIQCHPARKECWCVDTKTGEEIKGSRKPSTNNEILQCAPSTGGKNGRFPTALNGKKIEYPVARETCKKTVDRGQTCSGKKPKIMYYFDIKHANCFPFEYLGCGGNENRYSSKKECHSTCNLMDMFSCSGLVESKGQCGAPKLPPPPPPLPGQSPQSTQKPKPECPDGYRCQMGAFSGFCCPSEVEDFYNKEYNPTCPNGSKPHMDNNGDWDEIRLGTSCSHNFCPSNKKCQQGSLFAYCC
;
A
#
# COMPACT_ATOMS: atom_id res chain seq x y z
N PHE A 1 -47.04 -6.48 73.03
CA PHE A 1 -46.41 -5.29 73.61
C PHE A 1 -45.62 -4.58 72.51
N ARG A 2 -45.91 -3.28 72.29
CA ARG A 2 -45.23 -2.27 71.43
C ARG A 2 -45.23 -2.54 69.91
N MET A 3 -46.02 -1.79 69.11
CA MET A 3 -45.85 -0.40 68.62
C MET A 3 -44.55 -0.23 67.81
N GLY A 4 -44.54 0.33 66.59
CA GLY A 4 -45.46 1.31 66.03
C GLY A 4 -45.58 1.33 64.50
N LEU A 5 -46.66 1.98 64.08
CA LEU A 5 -47.00 2.44 62.73
C LEU A 5 -46.15 3.66 62.33
N SER A 6 -45.83 3.81 61.04
CA SER A 6 -46.52 4.76 60.13
C SER A 6 -45.66 5.23 58.94
N SER A 7 -46.13 4.88 57.73
CA SER A 7 -46.34 5.73 56.53
C SER A 7 -45.23 6.65 56.01
N LEU A 8 -44.80 6.43 54.76
CA LEU A 8 -45.11 7.34 53.64
C LEU A 8 -44.86 6.70 52.27
N LEU A 9 -45.76 7.00 51.32
CA LEU A 9 -45.78 6.53 49.93
C LEU A 9 -44.57 6.99 49.10
N LEU A 10 -44.14 6.15 48.16
CA LEU A 10 -43.70 6.61 46.84
C LEU A 10 -43.97 5.53 45.79
N VAL A 11 -44.94 5.83 44.93
CA VAL A 11 -45.24 5.12 43.69
C VAL A 11 -44.05 5.32 42.75
N VAL A 12 -43.38 4.24 42.36
CA VAL A 12 -42.53 4.24 41.16
C VAL A 12 -43.05 3.18 40.23
N SER A 13 -43.88 3.63 39.28
CA SER A 13 -44.15 2.92 38.04
C SER A 13 -42.83 2.73 37.31
N ILE A 14 -42.27 1.52 37.35
CA ILE A 14 -41.19 1.18 36.43
C ILE A 14 -41.85 0.79 35.10
N VAL A 15 -42.05 1.81 34.27
CA VAL A 15 -42.08 1.65 32.83
C VAL A 15 -40.74 1.02 32.46
N HIS A 16 -40.71 -0.29 32.21
CA HIS A 16 -39.56 -0.87 31.52
C HIS A 16 -39.66 -0.39 30.07
N SER A 17 -38.94 0.72 29.84
CA SER A 17 -38.63 1.26 28.54
C SER A 17 -38.20 0.15 27.58
N VAL A 18 -38.76 0.24 26.37
CA VAL A 18 -38.36 -0.48 25.17
C VAL A 18 -36.84 -0.43 25.03
N GLN A 19 -36.14 -1.47 25.48
CA GLN A 19 -34.73 -1.65 25.14
C GLN A 19 -34.68 -2.40 23.81
N SER A 20 -34.76 -1.63 22.73
CA SER A 20 -34.44 -2.06 21.36
C SER A 20 -33.05 -2.72 21.34
N GLN A 21 -33.01 -4.04 21.32
CA GLN A 21 -31.79 -4.82 21.16
C GLN A 21 -31.74 -5.43 19.76
N VAL A 22 -31.47 -4.60 18.75
CA VAL A 22 -31.00 -5.08 17.43
C VAL A 22 -29.77 -4.28 17.03
N SER A 23 -28.69 -4.47 17.78
CA SER A 23 -27.38 -3.91 17.46
C SER A 23 -26.55 -4.99 16.78
N ARG A 24 -26.60 -5.07 15.44
CA ARG A 24 -25.82 -6.08 14.71
C ARG A 24 -24.96 -5.46 13.62
N GLY A 25 -24.07 -4.55 13.99
CA GLY A 25 -22.96 -4.16 13.12
C GLY A 25 -22.08 -3.03 13.68
N PRO A 26 -20.86 -2.84 13.14
CA PRO A 26 -19.85 -1.94 13.69
C PRO A 26 -20.06 -0.45 13.34
N CYS A 27 -21.04 -0.11 12.49
CA CYS A 27 -21.26 1.25 12.00
C CYS A 27 -21.77 2.23 13.09
N HIS A 28 -22.13 1.75 14.27
CA HIS A 28 -22.68 2.58 15.35
C HIS A 28 -21.61 3.21 16.27
N ILE A 29 -20.39 2.66 16.31
CA ILE A 29 -19.41 2.95 17.39
C ILE A 29 -18.42 4.07 17.02
N GLN A 30 -18.18 4.33 15.72
CA GLN A 30 -17.17 5.29 15.24
C GLN A 30 -17.50 5.93 13.87
N SER A 31 -18.76 6.23 13.58
CA SER A 31 -19.12 6.79 12.26
C SER A 31 -18.70 8.27 12.14
N ASN A 32 -17.49 8.48 11.63
CA ASN A 32 -17.02 9.75 11.05
C ASN A 32 -17.81 10.03 9.74
N SER A 33 -19.09 10.37 9.87
CA SER A 33 -19.93 10.85 8.75
C SER A 33 -20.29 9.81 7.67
N LEU A 34 -20.20 8.51 7.96
CA LEU A 34 -20.54 7.44 7.01
C LEU A 34 -21.96 6.91 7.26
N ALA A 35 -22.72 6.72 6.17
CA ALA A 35 -24.07 6.18 6.19
C ALA A 35 -24.08 4.71 6.62
N CYS A 36 -25.08 4.33 7.41
CA CYS A 36 -25.25 2.99 7.93
C CYS A 36 -26.57 2.39 7.45
N THR A 37 -26.53 1.10 7.12
CA THR A 37 -27.71 0.28 6.90
C THR A 37 -28.52 0.12 8.20
N ARG A 38 -29.81 -0.25 8.07
CA ARG A 38 -30.71 -0.52 9.21
C ARG A 38 -30.21 -1.61 10.17
N ASN A 39 -29.34 -2.49 9.70
CA ASN A 39 -28.77 -3.57 10.51
C ASN A 39 -27.50 -3.13 11.27
N GLY A 40 -26.99 -1.91 11.04
CA GLY A 40 -25.80 -1.40 11.73
C GLY A 40 -24.48 -1.65 11.01
N TYR A 41 -24.50 -2.06 9.73
CA TYR A 41 -23.31 -2.15 8.87
C TYR A 41 -23.18 -0.91 7.98
N PHE A 42 -21.98 -0.61 7.49
CA PHE A 42 -21.74 0.55 6.62
C PHE A 42 -22.42 0.34 5.27
N GLU A 43 -23.07 1.38 4.74
CA GLU A 43 -23.53 1.37 3.35
C GLU A 43 -22.31 1.35 2.43
N MET A 44 -22.33 0.48 1.43
CA MET A 44 -21.15 0.26 0.58
C MET A 44 -20.79 1.49 -0.26
N ASN A 45 -21.81 2.20 -0.73
CA ASN A 45 -21.65 3.38 -1.55
C ASN A 45 -21.88 4.58 -0.63
N GLN A 46 -20.81 5.31 -0.36
CA GLN A 46 -20.83 6.48 0.50
C GLN A 46 -20.77 7.71 -0.40
N CYS A 47 -21.77 8.56 -0.31
CA CYS A 47 -21.85 9.79 -1.08
C CYS A 47 -21.91 10.98 -0.13
N SER A 48 -21.06 11.96 -0.40
CA SER A 48 -21.06 13.27 0.22
C SER A 48 -21.67 14.31 -0.73
N SER A 49 -21.67 15.59 -0.33
CA SER A 49 -22.04 16.70 -1.22
C SER A 49 -21.02 16.96 -2.34
N ARG A 50 -19.85 16.30 -2.32
CA ARG A 50 -18.77 16.53 -3.30
C ARG A 50 -18.40 15.30 -4.11
N ASP A 51 -18.56 14.10 -3.57
CA ASP A 51 -18.08 12.87 -4.19
C ASP A 51 -18.80 11.62 -3.68
N CYS A 52 -18.68 10.55 -4.46
CA CYS A 52 -19.07 9.21 -4.02
C CYS A 52 -17.88 8.25 -4.07
N PHE A 53 -17.82 7.29 -3.15
CA PHE A 53 -16.76 6.28 -3.03
C PHE A 53 -17.31 4.98 -2.42
N CYS A 54 -16.56 3.89 -2.61
CA CYS A 54 -16.87 2.59 -2.01
C CYS A 54 -16.20 2.44 -0.64
N VAL A 55 -16.88 1.79 0.30
CA VAL A 55 -16.34 1.40 1.61
C VAL A 55 -16.68 -0.04 1.94
N SER A 56 -15.92 -0.67 2.82
CA SER A 56 -16.21 -2.02 3.29
C SER A 56 -17.38 -2.07 4.29
N ALA A 57 -18.42 -2.87 4.01
CA ALA A 57 -19.62 -2.96 4.86
C ALA A 57 -19.36 -3.30 6.33
N ASN A 58 -18.30 -4.08 6.62
CA ASN A 58 -17.99 -4.57 7.96
C ASN A 58 -16.96 -3.73 8.72
N SER A 59 -16.28 -2.78 8.08
CA SER A 59 -15.18 -2.05 8.74
C SER A 59 -15.18 -0.55 8.44
N GLY A 60 -15.93 -0.11 7.43
CA GLY A 60 -15.96 1.30 7.01
C GLY A 60 -14.67 1.77 6.32
N VAL A 61 -13.74 0.85 6.03
CA VAL A 61 -12.49 1.18 5.31
C VAL A 61 -12.84 1.66 3.91
N ILE A 62 -12.32 2.83 3.54
CA ILE A 62 -12.57 3.50 2.26
C ILE A 62 -11.64 2.94 1.18
N ALA A 63 -12.20 2.61 0.02
CA ALA A 63 -11.46 2.27 -1.19
C ALA A 63 -11.21 3.54 -2.02
N GLU A 64 -10.12 4.25 -1.73
CA GLU A 64 -9.87 5.60 -2.25
C GLU A 64 -9.85 5.72 -3.78
N GLU A 65 -9.40 4.70 -4.51
CA GLU A 65 -9.35 4.72 -5.99
C GLU A 65 -10.74 4.64 -6.65
N THR A 66 -11.79 4.37 -5.86
CA THR A 66 -13.19 4.35 -6.34
C THR A 66 -13.87 5.71 -6.28
N ARG A 67 -13.20 6.73 -5.73
CA ARG A 67 -13.76 8.06 -5.52
C ARG A 67 -14.00 8.77 -6.86
N THR A 68 -15.24 9.18 -7.10
CA THR A 68 -15.66 9.74 -8.40
C THR A 68 -15.47 11.24 -8.53
N GLY A 69 -15.19 11.95 -7.43
CA GLY A 69 -15.05 13.41 -7.42
C GLY A 69 -16.33 14.18 -7.77
N ASP A 70 -17.47 13.48 -7.84
CA ASP A 70 -18.78 14.00 -8.20
C ASP A 70 -19.86 13.31 -7.35
N ALA A 71 -20.67 14.11 -6.64
CA ALA A 71 -21.72 13.66 -5.74
C ALA A 71 -22.88 12.93 -6.46
N HIS A 72 -23.04 13.13 -7.77
CA HIS A 72 -24.08 12.50 -8.57
C HIS A 72 -23.58 11.25 -9.30
N LYS A 73 -22.27 11.01 -9.32
CA LYS A 73 -21.67 9.86 -9.99
C LYS A 73 -21.34 8.78 -8.96
N VAL A 74 -22.25 7.83 -8.78
CA VAL A 74 -22.05 6.69 -7.87
C VAL A 74 -21.08 5.68 -8.50
N PRO A 75 -19.99 5.27 -7.81
CA PRO A 75 -19.05 4.29 -8.34
C PRO A 75 -19.64 2.87 -8.35
N SER A 76 -19.20 2.07 -9.33
CA SER A 76 -19.41 0.62 -9.31
C SER A 76 -18.35 -0.03 -8.44
N CYS A 77 -18.74 -0.51 -7.27
CA CYS A 77 -17.82 -1.20 -6.37
C CYS A 77 -17.40 -2.57 -6.90
N SER A 78 -16.23 -3.05 -6.46
CA SER A 78 -15.67 -4.34 -6.85
C SER A 78 -16.54 -5.52 -6.42
N LYS A 79 -16.28 -6.71 -6.99
CA LYS A 79 -16.94 -7.95 -6.57
C LYS A 79 -16.69 -8.31 -5.11
N CYS A 80 -15.53 -7.99 -4.54
CA CYS A 80 -15.25 -8.21 -3.12
C CYS A 80 -16.19 -7.39 -2.23
N HIS A 81 -16.35 -6.11 -2.58
CA HIS A 81 -17.27 -5.20 -1.92
C HIS A 81 -18.73 -5.70 -2.03
N LEU A 82 -19.15 -6.14 -3.21
CA LEU A 82 -20.48 -6.70 -3.42
C LEU A 82 -20.72 -8.01 -2.64
N PHE A 83 -19.69 -8.85 -2.49
CA PHE A 83 -19.76 -10.07 -1.69
C PHE A 83 -19.96 -9.75 -0.20
N LEU A 84 -19.22 -8.78 0.34
CA LEU A 84 -19.42 -8.30 1.71
C LEU A 84 -20.82 -7.71 1.89
N ARG A 85 -21.31 -6.94 0.91
CA ARG A 85 -22.68 -6.40 0.94
C ARG A 85 -23.70 -7.52 1.14
N GLU A 86 -23.58 -8.62 0.42
CA GLU A 86 -24.52 -9.74 0.52
C GLU A 86 -24.47 -10.44 1.89
N ILE A 87 -23.27 -10.61 2.45
CA ILE A 87 -23.10 -11.17 3.80
C ILE A 87 -23.76 -10.29 4.85
N PHE A 88 -23.65 -8.97 4.74
CA PHE A 88 -24.03 -8.02 5.79
C PHE A 88 -25.40 -7.35 5.57
N SER A 89 -25.96 -7.39 4.34
CA SER A 89 -27.30 -6.88 4.02
C SER A 89 -28.40 -7.69 4.71
N SER A 90 -28.18 -9.00 4.92
CA SER A 90 -29.13 -9.92 5.54
C SER A 90 -29.11 -9.91 7.08
N GLY A 91 -28.22 -9.14 7.71
CA GLY A 91 -28.08 -9.11 9.18
C GLY A 91 -27.62 -10.44 9.76
N LEU A 92 -26.96 -11.27 8.95
CA LEU A 92 -26.43 -12.57 9.36
C LEU A 92 -25.47 -12.37 10.53
N SER A 93 -25.79 -12.98 11.67
CA SER A 93 -24.81 -13.19 12.72
C SER A 93 -23.83 -14.22 12.17
N LEU A 94 -22.70 -13.76 11.61
CA LEU A 94 -21.62 -14.64 11.20
C LEU A 94 -21.24 -15.48 12.42
N SER A 95 -21.63 -16.76 12.40
CA SER A 95 -21.02 -17.75 13.27
C SER A 95 -19.51 -17.62 13.13
N SER A 96 -18.76 -17.82 14.21
CA SER A 96 -17.29 -17.79 14.20
C SER A 96 -16.66 -18.72 13.16
N THR A 97 -17.46 -19.62 12.57
CA THR A 97 -17.11 -20.59 11.53
C THR A 97 -17.33 -20.13 10.09
N ALA A 98 -17.77 -18.90 9.82
CA ALA A 98 -18.02 -18.42 8.45
C ALA A 98 -16.80 -17.70 7.85
N TYR A 99 -16.53 -17.95 6.56
CA TYR A 99 -15.49 -17.25 5.80
C TYR A 99 -15.97 -15.84 5.39
N VAL A 100 -15.17 -14.82 5.72
CA VAL A 100 -15.38 -13.43 5.31
C VAL A 100 -14.19 -13.01 4.46
N PRO A 101 -14.39 -12.60 3.19
CA PRO A 101 -13.28 -12.21 2.33
C PRO A 101 -12.65 -10.89 2.78
N VAL A 102 -11.35 -10.78 2.59
CA VAL A 102 -10.59 -9.56 2.85
C VAL A 102 -10.41 -8.79 1.54
N CYS A 103 -10.86 -7.55 1.51
CA CYS A 103 -10.68 -6.67 0.36
C CYS A 103 -9.43 -5.79 0.51
N ASP A 104 -8.85 -5.39 -0.62
CA ASP A 104 -7.84 -4.36 -0.73
C ASP A 104 -8.45 -2.99 -0.41
N ASN A 105 -7.70 -2.15 0.30
CA ASN A 105 -8.19 -0.87 0.78
C ASN A 105 -7.99 0.28 -0.21
N LYS A 106 -7.40 0.06 -1.39
CA LYS A 106 -7.22 1.10 -2.40
C LYS A 106 -8.31 1.02 -3.45
N ASN A 107 -8.44 -0.13 -4.10
CA ASN A 107 -9.37 -0.33 -5.22
C ASN A 107 -10.61 -1.14 -4.82
N GLY A 108 -10.58 -1.74 -3.63
CA GLY A 108 -11.66 -2.55 -3.12
C GLY A 108 -11.67 -4.00 -3.61
N ASP A 109 -10.76 -4.43 -4.47
CA ASP A 109 -10.69 -5.79 -5.00
C ASP A 109 -10.38 -6.83 -3.92
N PHE A 110 -10.42 -8.13 -4.23
CA PHE A 110 -9.99 -9.15 -3.26
C PHE A 110 -8.49 -9.02 -3.00
N LYS A 111 -8.07 -9.13 -1.73
CA LYS A 111 -6.66 -9.42 -1.45
C LYS A 111 -6.30 -10.79 -2.02
N ALA A 112 -5.11 -10.89 -2.61
CA ALA A 112 -4.65 -12.13 -3.25
C ALA A 112 -4.60 -13.33 -2.29
N ILE A 113 -4.37 -13.07 -0.99
CA ILE A 113 -4.42 -14.07 0.07
C ILE A 113 -5.74 -13.94 0.82
N GLN A 114 -6.43 -15.08 0.98
CA GLN A 114 -7.63 -15.22 1.77
C GLN A 114 -7.42 -16.27 2.84
N CYS A 115 -7.96 -16.06 4.03
CA CYS A 115 -7.79 -16.96 5.16
C CYS A 115 -9.12 -17.24 5.85
N HIS A 116 -9.32 -18.49 6.26
CA HIS A 116 -10.47 -18.90 7.04
C HIS A 116 -10.06 -19.09 8.52
N PRO A 117 -10.49 -18.20 9.43
CA PRO A 117 -10.00 -18.21 10.81
C PRO A 117 -10.38 -19.48 11.58
N ALA A 118 -11.62 -19.96 11.47
CA ALA A 118 -12.05 -21.19 12.16
C ALA A 118 -11.36 -22.47 11.65
N ARG A 119 -11.10 -22.55 10.35
CA ARG A 119 -10.45 -23.71 9.72
C ARG A 119 -8.93 -23.64 9.74
N LYS A 120 -8.35 -22.50 10.14
CA LYS A 120 -6.91 -22.24 10.18
C LYS A 120 -6.25 -22.61 8.86
N GLU A 121 -6.80 -22.12 7.76
CA GLU A 121 -6.29 -22.35 6.41
C GLU A 121 -6.29 -21.04 5.62
N CYS A 122 -5.33 -20.88 4.71
CA CYS A 122 -5.26 -19.77 3.77
C CYS A 122 -5.11 -20.29 2.34
N TRP A 123 -5.63 -19.56 1.35
CA TRP A 123 -5.53 -19.89 -0.07
C TRP A 123 -5.38 -18.61 -0.90
N CYS A 124 -5.01 -18.79 -2.15
CA CYS A 124 -4.87 -17.72 -3.12
C CYS A 124 -6.15 -17.54 -3.92
N VAL A 125 -6.49 -16.30 -4.24
CA VAL A 125 -7.63 -15.98 -5.11
C VAL A 125 -7.21 -15.05 -6.25
N ASP A 126 -7.95 -15.12 -7.35
CA ASP A 126 -7.94 -14.07 -8.36
C ASP A 126 -8.47 -12.77 -7.72
N THR A 127 -7.73 -11.67 -7.85
CA THR A 127 -8.06 -10.43 -7.15
C THR A 127 -9.34 -9.77 -7.68
N LYS A 128 -9.72 -10.02 -8.94
CA LYS A 128 -10.90 -9.44 -9.58
C LYS A 128 -12.15 -10.29 -9.38
N THR A 129 -12.02 -11.62 -9.45
CA THR A 129 -13.17 -12.53 -9.35
C THR A 129 -13.39 -13.08 -7.94
N GLY A 130 -12.33 -13.17 -7.12
CA GLY A 130 -12.36 -13.83 -5.81
C GLY A 130 -12.33 -15.36 -5.88
N GLU A 131 -12.17 -15.93 -7.08
CA GLU A 131 -12.12 -17.37 -7.27
C GLU A 131 -10.80 -17.95 -6.74
N GLU A 132 -10.90 -19.05 -6.00
CA GLU A 132 -9.72 -19.75 -5.48
C GLU A 132 -8.86 -20.30 -6.62
N ILE A 133 -7.56 -20.00 -6.55
CA ILE A 133 -6.55 -20.63 -7.39
C ILE A 133 -6.38 -22.07 -6.89
N LYS A 134 -6.77 -23.03 -7.73
CA LYS A 134 -6.76 -24.46 -7.39
C LYS A 134 -5.39 -24.91 -6.87
N GLY A 135 -5.40 -25.67 -5.77
CA GLY A 135 -4.18 -26.23 -5.15
C GLY A 135 -3.37 -25.24 -4.31
N SER A 136 -3.82 -23.98 -4.17
CA SER A 136 -3.12 -22.98 -3.36
C SER A 136 -3.39 -23.10 -1.85
N ARG A 137 -4.43 -23.82 -1.43
CA ARG A 137 -4.85 -23.91 -0.03
C ARG A 137 -3.81 -24.59 0.86
N LYS A 138 -3.46 -23.94 1.98
CA LYS A 138 -2.47 -24.39 2.97
C LYS A 138 -2.95 -24.17 4.41
N PRO A 139 -2.55 -25.01 5.37
CA PRO A 139 -2.80 -24.76 6.79
C PRO A 139 -2.07 -23.51 7.28
N SER A 140 -2.72 -22.67 8.08
CA SER A 140 -2.15 -21.46 8.69
C SER A 140 -1.14 -21.75 9.81
N THR A 141 -0.96 -23.01 10.21
CA THR A 141 -0.05 -23.45 11.29
C THR A 141 1.36 -23.77 10.81
N ASN A 142 1.55 -24.03 9.53
CA ASN A 142 2.88 -24.10 8.96
C ASN A 142 3.32 -22.65 8.74
N ASN A 143 4.50 -22.27 9.22
CA ASN A 143 5.19 -21.03 8.81
C ASN A 143 5.52 -21.00 7.29
N GLU A 144 4.85 -21.81 6.47
CA GLU A 144 4.90 -21.79 5.02
C GLU A 144 4.18 -20.55 4.51
N ILE A 145 4.95 -19.64 3.95
CA ILE A 145 4.48 -18.41 3.32
C ILE A 145 3.63 -18.79 2.10
N LEU A 146 2.33 -18.48 2.15
CA LEU A 146 1.42 -18.70 1.05
C LEU A 146 1.66 -17.66 -0.07
N GLN A 147 2.07 -18.11 -1.25
CA GLN A 147 2.46 -17.27 -2.38
C GLN A 147 1.37 -17.20 -3.43
N CYS A 148 0.75 -16.03 -3.59
CA CYS A 148 -0.33 -15.79 -4.56
C CYS A 148 0.17 -14.83 -5.64
N ALA A 149 0.51 -15.35 -6.82
CA ALA A 149 0.96 -14.55 -7.95
C ALA A 149 -0.21 -13.82 -8.62
N PRO A 150 -0.03 -12.60 -9.14
CA PRO A 150 -0.84 -12.08 -10.23
C PRO A 150 -0.42 -12.79 -11.52
N SER A 151 -1.40 -13.25 -12.29
CA SER A 151 -1.22 -13.96 -13.56
C SER A 151 -0.64 -13.08 -14.67
N THR A 152 0.60 -12.60 -14.55
CA THR A 152 1.40 -12.15 -15.71
C THR A 152 2.91 -12.26 -15.40
N GLY A 153 3.52 -13.35 -15.91
CA GLY A 153 4.89 -13.34 -16.44
C GLY A 153 6.06 -13.18 -15.46
N GLY A 154 6.57 -14.28 -14.92
CA GLY A 154 7.93 -14.33 -14.41
C GLY A 154 8.24 -15.62 -13.67
N LYS A 155 9.13 -16.45 -14.23
CA LYS A 155 9.60 -17.68 -13.57
C LYS A 155 10.09 -17.35 -12.14
N ASN A 156 9.47 -18.01 -11.16
CA ASN A 156 9.68 -17.91 -9.71
C ASN A 156 9.43 -16.53 -9.07
N GLY A 157 8.27 -15.93 -9.35
CA GLY A 157 7.76 -14.66 -8.79
C GLY A 157 7.46 -14.68 -7.28
N ARG A 158 8.50 -14.68 -6.45
CA ARG A 158 8.44 -14.45 -5.00
C ARG A 158 8.41 -12.94 -4.72
N PHE A 159 7.32 -12.42 -4.14
CA PHE A 159 7.29 -11.05 -3.59
C PHE A 159 7.94 -11.08 -2.18
N PRO A 160 8.88 -10.17 -1.85
CA PRO A 160 9.60 -10.20 -0.56
C PRO A 160 8.68 -10.02 0.65
N THR A 161 8.78 -10.93 1.61
CA THR A 161 8.04 -10.87 2.88
C THR A 161 8.40 -9.65 3.70
N ALA A 162 9.66 -9.21 3.66
CA ALA A 162 10.11 -8.02 4.38
C ALA A 162 9.45 -6.71 3.89
N LEU A 163 8.76 -6.68 2.73
CA LEU A 163 7.94 -5.53 2.32
C LEU A 163 6.66 -5.35 3.14
N ASN A 164 6.24 -6.37 3.88
CA ASN A 164 5.13 -6.31 4.84
C ASN A 164 5.59 -5.83 6.23
N GLY A 165 6.89 -5.61 6.41
CA GLY A 165 7.45 -5.09 7.65
C GLY A 165 7.09 -3.63 7.90
N LYS A 166 7.61 -3.09 9.01
CA LYS A 166 7.48 -1.67 9.34
C LYS A 166 8.12 -0.83 8.22
N LYS A 167 7.30 0.05 7.64
CA LYS A 167 7.76 1.01 6.63
C LYS A 167 8.16 2.31 7.30
N ILE A 168 9.21 2.91 6.79
CA ILE A 168 9.62 4.26 7.14
C ILE A 168 8.67 5.20 6.40
N GLU A 169 8.07 6.15 7.13
CA GLU A 169 7.33 7.24 6.52
C GLU A 169 8.33 8.15 5.81
N TYR A 170 8.10 8.44 4.53
CA TYR A 170 8.97 9.33 3.75
C TYR A 170 8.64 10.79 4.10
N PRO A 171 9.48 11.53 4.85
CA PRO A 171 9.35 12.98 4.94
C PRO A 171 9.54 13.57 3.55
N VAL A 172 8.49 14.14 2.97
CA VAL A 172 8.59 14.87 1.70
C VAL A 172 9.05 16.30 1.96
N ALA A 173 9.87 16.84 1.06
CA ALA A 173 10.26 18.25 1.12
C ALA A 173 9.08 19.22 0.93
N ARG A 174 8.04 18.79 0.20
CA ARG A 174 6.83 19.57 -0.08
C ARG A 174 5.59 18.70 -0.02
N GLU A 175 4.51 19.23 0.55
CA GLU A 175 3.24 18.51 0.69
C GLU A 175 2.62 18.15 -0.67
N THR A 176 2.90 18.94 -1.71
CA THR A 176 2.48 18.63 -3.08
C THR A 176 3.02 17.27 -3.57
N CYS A 177 4.21 16.85 -3.12
CA CYS A 177 4.81 15.57 -3.49
C CYS A 177 4.05 14.35 -2.92
N LYS A 178 3.18 14.53 -1.91
CA LYS A 178 2.32 13.45 -1.38
C LYS A 178 1.06 13.21 -2.23
N LYS A 179 0.69 14.15 -3.10
CA LYS A 179 -0.53 14.02 -3.93
C LYS A 179 -0.35 12.85 -4.90
N THR A 180 -1.41 12.09 -5.15
CA THR A 180 -1.37 11.00 -6.13
C THR A 180 -1.19 11.53 -7.54
N VAL A 181 -0.76 10.69 -8.47
CA VAL A 181 -0.75 11.04 -9.89
C VAL A 181 -2.15 11.46 -10.35
N ASP A 182 -2.21 12.54 -11.12
CA ASP A 182 -3.46 13.05 -11.69
C ASP A 182 -3.21 13.49 -13.13
N ARG A 183 -3.81 12.74 -14.06
CA ARG A 183 -3.68 12.94 -15.51
C ARG A 183 -4.41 14.20 -15.99
N GLY A 184 -5.25 14.79 -15.14
CA GLY A 184 -6.12 15.89 -15.52
C GLY A 184 -7.12 15.46 -16.60
N GLN A 185 -7.46 16.40 -17.47
CA GLN A 185 -8.45 16.21 -18.53
C GLN A 185 -8.01 16.85 -19.84
N THR A 186 -8.59 16.36 -20.94
CA THR A 186 -8.38 16.94 -22.27
C THR A 186 -9.11 18.28 -22.38
N CYS A 187 -8.51 19.23 -23.10
CA CYS A 187 -9.07 20.56 -23.29
C CYS A 187 -8.61 21.17 -24.62
N SER A 188 -9.41 22.09 -25.17
CA SER A 188 -9.17 22.70 -26.48
C SER A 188 -7.81 23.39 -26.55
N GLY A 189 -7.02 23.06 -27.58
CA GLY A 189 -5.73 23.69 -27.86
C GLY A 189 -4.54 23.16 -27.06
N LYS A 190 -4.71 22.14 -26.20
CA LYS A 190 -3.60 21.47 -25.50
C LYS A 190 -3.48 20.02 -25.98
N LYS A 191 -2.24 19.56 -26.15
CA LYS A 191 -1.93 18.17 -26.52
C LYS A 191 -1.44 17.41 -25.28
N PRO A 192 -1.74 16.10 -25.18
CA PRO A 192 -1.17 15.25 -24.16
C PRO A 192 0.35 15.26 -24.22
N LYS A 193 1.00 15.20 -23.06
CA LYS A 193 2.46 15.15 -22.94
C LYS A 193 2.89 14.31 -21.76
N ILE A 194 4.07 13.71 -21.87
CA ILE A 194 4.70 13.01 -20.76
C ILE A 194 5.20 14.03 -19.75
N MET A 195 4.76 13.87 -18.50
CA MET A 195 5.19 14.63 -17.34
C MET A 195 5.61 13.63 -16.26
N TYR A 196 6.21 14.11 -15.17
CA TYR A 196 6.70 13.28 -14.07
C TYR A 196 5.98 13.62 -12.77
N TYR A 197 5.71 12.62 -11.95
CA TYR A 197 5.17 12.79 -10.60
C TYR A 197 6.02 12.03 -9.59
N PHE A 198 6.05 12.50 -8.35
CA PHE A 198 6.73 11.81 -7.26
C PHE A 198 5.80 10.76 -6.65
N ASP A 199 6.24 9.50 -6.65
CA ASP A 199 5.56 8.42 -5.96
C ASP A 199 6.22 8.19 -4.61
N ILE A 200 5.50 8.52 -3.54
CA ILE A 200 6.00 8.42 -2.17
C ILE A 200 6.29 6.98 -1.74
N LYS A 201 5.60 5.98 -2.32
CA LYS A 201 5.73 4.57 -1.91
C LYS A 201 7.09 4.00 -2.34
N HIS A 202 7.57 4.44 -3.49
CA HIS A 202 8.86 4.02 -4.04
C HIS A 202 9.93 5.12 -3.92
N ALA A 203 9.58 6.27 -3.33
CA ALA A 203 10.46 7.42 -3.15
C ALA A 203 11.17 7.83 -4.45
N ASN A 204 10.44 7.83 -5.56
CA ASN A 204 11.02 8.05 -6.87
C ASN A 204 10.03 8.77 -7.80
N CYS A 205 10.55 9.33 -8.89
CA CYS A 205 9.78 10.08 -9.87
C CYS A 205 9.50 9.22 -11.11
N PHE A 206 8.22 9.08 -11.44
CA PHE A 206 7.75 8.24 -12.56
C PHE A 206 7.03 9.07 -13.62
N PRO A 207 7.16 8.69 -14.90
CA PRO A 207 6.48 9.34 -16.00
C PRO A 207 4.98 8.97 -16.05
N PHE A 208 4.17 9.90 -16.52
CA PHE A 208 2.75 9.70 -16.81
C PHE A 208 2.29 10.65 -17.93
N GLU A 209 1.22 10.29 -18.62
CA GLU A 209 0.57 11.14 -19.62
C GLU A 209 -0.35 12.16 -18.94
N TYR A 210 0.02 13.44 -19.04
CA TYR A 210 -0.82 14.56 -18.67
C TYR A 210 -1.64 15.04 -19.87
N LEU A 211 -2.96 15.14 -19.70
CA LEU A 211 -3.91 15.37 -20.80
C LEU A 211 -4.06 16.84 -21.22
N GLY A 212 -3.46 17.78 -20.48
CA GLY A 212 -3.32 19.17 -20.90
C GLY A 212 -3.94 20.19 -19.95
N CYS A 213 -5.03 19.85 -19.26
CA CYS A 213 -5.69 20.74 -18.30
C CYS A 213 -5.97 20.05 -16.95
N GLY A 214 -6.08 20.87 -15.90
CA GLY A 214 -6.39 20.40 -14.54
C GLY A 214 -5.25 19.60 -13.91
N GLY A 215 -5.60 18.50 -13.28
CA GLY A 215 -4.66 17.69 -12.51
C GLY A 215 -4.25 18.37 -11.21
N ASN A 216 -3.13 17.91 -10.64
CA ASN A 216 -2.54 18.51 -9.45
C ASN A 216 -1.07 18.93 -9.64
N GLU A 217 -0.49 19.46 -8.57
CA GLU A 217 0.83 20.08 -8.50
C GLU A 217 1.96 19.06 -8.37
N ASN A 218 1.67 17.77 -8.15
CA ASN A 218 2.67 16.71 -8.25
C ASN A 218 2.95 16.37 -9.72
N ARG A 219 3.39 17.38 -10.47
CA ARG A 219 3.57 17.31 -11.92
C ARG A 219 4.74 18.19 -12.35
N TYR A 220 5.76 17.54 -12.87
CA TYR A 220 7.03 18.15 -13.25
C TYR A 220 7.34 17.89 -14.71
N SER A 221 8.04 18.81 -15.34
CA SER A 221 8.39 18.73 -16.77
C SER A 221 9.49 17.72 -17.05
N SER A 222 10.32 17.41 -16.05
CA SER A 222 11.41 16.44 -16.15
C SER A 222 11.56 15.63 -14.87
N LYS A 223 12.16 14.43 -15.00
CA LYS A 223 12.52 13.59 -13.85
C LYS A 223 13.46 14.31 -12.89
N LYS A 224 14.43 15.07 -13.44
CA LYS A 224 15.39 15.88 -12.67
C LYS A 224 14.69 16.94 -11.82
N GLU A 225 13.75 17.69 -12.40
CA GLU A 225 12.95 18.69 -11.66
C GLU A 225 12.13 18.05 -10.54
N CYS A 226 11.51 16.90 -10.80
CA CYS A 226 10.77 16.14 -9.80
C CYS A 226 11.69 15.70 -8.65
N HIS A 227 12.85 15.10 -8.96
CA HIS A 227 13.81 14.67 -7.95
C HIS A 227 14.35 15.84 -7.14
N SER A 228 14.77 16.93 -7.77
CA SER A 228 15.29 18.10 -7.03
C SER A 228 14.24 18.77 -6.15
N THR A 229 12.96 18.60 -6.46
CA THR A 229 11.85 19.20 -5.70
C THR A 229 11.36 18.30 -4.56
N CYS A 230 11.29 16.99 -4.79
CA CYS A 230 10.63 16.05 -3.89
C CYS A 230 11.59 15.12 -3.13
N ASN A 231 12.76 14.79 -3.69
CA ASN A 231 13.70 13.93 -3.00
C ASN A 231 14.45 14.72 -1.91
N LEU A 232 14.53 14.13 -0.73
CA LEU A 232 15.47 14.56 0.29
C LEU A 232 16.83 13.90 0.01
N MET A 233 17.84 14.71 -0.31
CA MET A 233 19.19 14.24 -0.65
C MET A 233 19.86 13.41 0.46
N ASP A 234 19.46 13.63 1.71
CA ASP A 234 20.02 12.93 2.88
C ASP A 234 19.28 11.65 3.23
N MET A 235 18.18 11.34 2.53
CA MET A 235 17.35 10.19 2.87
C MET A 235 17.70 8.95 2.07
N PHE A 236 18.72 8.25 2.54
CA PHE A 236 19.04 6.89 2.10
C PHE A 236 18.27 5.89 2.96
N SER A 237 17.48 5.04 2.32
CA SER A 237 16.73 3.96 2.97
C SER A 237 16.75 2.70 2.10
N CYS A 238 16.32 1.58 2.66
CA CYS A 238 16.18 0.35 1.90
C CYS A 238 15.08 0.49 0.85
N SER A 239 15.19 -0.29 -0.22
CA SER A 239 14.20 -0.37 -1.28
C SER A 239 12.80 -0.62 -0.70
N GLY A 240 11.81 0.11 -1.22
CA GLY A 240 10.42 0.04 -0.72
C GLY A 240 10.19 0.63 0.67
N LEU A 241 11.12 1.46 1.15
CA LEU A 241 11.06 2.15 2.44
C LEU A 241 10.97 1.19 3.63
N VAL A 242 11.58 0.01 3.51
CA VAL A 242 11.64 -0.96 4.60
C VAL A 242 12.66 -0.48 5.65
N GLU A 243 12.32 -0.68 6.93
CA GLU A 243 13.21 -0.36 8.04
C GLU A 243 14.54 -1.15 7.95
N SER A 244 15.67 -0.46 8.11
CA SER A 244 16.99 -1.07 8.09
C SER A 244 17.34 -1.73 9.42
N LYS A 245 18.15 -2.79 9.37
CA LYS A 245 18.62 -3.51 10.56
C LYS A 245 20.03 -3.08 10.95
N GLY A 246 20.18 -1.80 11.24
CA GLY A 246 21.45 -1.17 11.61
C GLY A 246 22.23 -0.61 10.42
N GLN A 247 23.40 -0.07 10.72
CA GLN A 247 24.31 0.55 9.75
C GLN A 247 25.49 -0.36 9.44
N CYS A 248 26.06 -0.20 8.26
CA CYS A 248 27.20 -0.94 7.75
C CYS A 248 28.11 -0.01 6.94
N GLY A 249 29.38 -0.39 6.76
CA GLY A 249 30.37 0.45 6.10
C GLY A 249 30.80 1.65 6.96
N ALA A 250 32.02 1.61 7.48
CA ALA A 250 32.61 2.77 8.17
C ALA A 250 33.20 3.74 7.14
N PRO A 251 33.18 5.07 7.38
CA PRO A 251 34.14 5.95 6.75
C PRO A 251 35.54 5.41 7.04
N LYS A 252 36.42 5.36 6.04
CA LYS A 252 37.86 5.19 6.30
C LYS A 252 38.33 6.44 7.03
N LEU A 253 38.22 6.46 8.36
CA LEU A 253 38.86 7.49 9.16
C LEU A 253 40.39 7.33 8.97
N PRO A 254 41.14 8.43 8.83
CA PRO A 254 42.60 8.34 8.93
C PRO A 254 42.96 7.66 10.26
N PRO A 255 44.06 6.88 10.30
CA PRO A 255 44.46 6.21 11.52
C PRO A 255 44.57 7.23 12.65
N PRO A 256 44.13 6.89 13.88
CA PRO A 256 44.29 7.78 15.01
C PRO A 256 45.78 8.13 15.20
N PRO A 257 46.11 9.33 15.69
CA PRO A 257 47.49 9.67 16.02
C PRO A 257 48.09 8.64 16.99
N PRO A 258 49.42 8.41 16.96
CA PRO A 258 50.07 7.47 17.86
C PRO A 258 49.73 7.77 19.33
N PRO A 259 49.49 6.75 20.17
CA PRO A 259 49.23 6.98 21.59
C PRO A 259 50.44 7.62 22.28
N LEU A 260 50.17 8.50 23.25
CA LEU A 260 51.21 9.07 24.12
C LEU A 260 51.93 7.96 24.90
N PRO A 261 53.23 8.13 25.24
CA PRO A 261 53.99 7.13 25.99
C PRO A 261 53.29 6.79 27.31
N GLY A 262 52.98 5.51 27.52
CA GLY A 262 52.39 5.00 28.78
C GLY A 262 50.93 4.57 28.70
N GLN A 263 50.27 4.66 27.53
CA GLN A 263 48.96 4.04 27.32
C GLN A 263 49.11 2.67 26.66
N SER A 264 48.51 1.64 27.26
CA SER A 264 48.38 0.32 26.66
C SER A 264 47.53 0.41 25.39
N PRO A 265 47.86 -0.36 24.33
CA PRO A 265 47.06 -0.36 23.12
C PRO A 265 45.67 -0.91 23.43
N GLN A 266 44.65 -0.05 23.40
CA GLN A 266 43.27 -0.52 23.40
C GLN A 266 43.06 -1.39 22.16
N SER A 267 42.65 -2.63 22.44
CA SER A 267 42.27 -3.68 21.49
C SER A 267 41.86 -3.14 20.12
N THR A 268 42.67 -3.51 19.14
CA THR A 268 42.43 -3.55 17.71
C THR A 268 40.95 -3.77 17.35
N GLN A 269 40.43 -2.85 16.53
CA GLN A 269 39.29 -3.02 15.61
C GLN A 269 38.14 -3.88 16.11
N LYS A 270 37.07 -3.23 16.58
CA LYS A 270 35.74 -3.86 16.62
C LYS A 270 35.49 -4.51 15.25
N PRO A 271 35.14 -5.81 15.18
CA PRO A 271 34.89 -6.45 13.90
C PRO A 271 33.86 -5.63 13.13
N LYS A 272 34.17 -5.41 11.84
CA LYS A 272 33.34 -4.76 10.82
C LYS A 272 31.86 -5.05 11.11
N PRO A 273 30.97 -4.05 11.21
CA PRO A 273 29.54 -4.33 11.33
C PRO A 273 29.08 -4.94 10.00
N GLU A 274 29.19 -6.27 9.91
CA GLU A 274 28.60 -7.06 8.85
C GLU A 274 27.11 -7.19 9.15
N CYS A 275 26.32 -7.06 8.11
CA CYS A 275 24.88 -7.10 8.25
C CYS A 275 24.43 -8.48 8.75
N PRO A 276 23.37 -8.55 9.58
CA PRO A 276 22.83 -9.83 10.02
C PRO A 276 22.44 -10.74 8.85
N ASP A 277 22.36 -12.04 9.10
CA ASP A 277 21.90 -12.99 8.08
C ASP A 277 20.57 -12.58 7.44
N GLY A 278 20.52 -12.67 6.11
CA GLY A 278 19.37 -12.20 5.31
C GLY A 278 19.37 -10.70 5.01
N TYR A 279 20.39 -9.95 5.42
CA TYR A 279 20.57 -8.53 5.11
C TYR A 279 21.88 -8.31 4.36
N ARG A 280 21.89 -7.34 3.44
CA ARG A 280 23.08 -6.87 2.73
C ARG A 280 23.32 -5.40 2.99
N CYS A 281 24.57 -4.99 2.89
CA CYS A 281 24.94 -3.60 3.06
C CYS A 281 24.60 -2.79 1.80
N GLN A 282 23.56 -1.96 1.89
CA GLN A 282 23.22 -1.00 0.85
C GLN A 282 23.93 0.33 1.15
N MET A 283 24.95 0.65 0.36
CA MET A 283 25.75 1.86 0.56
C MET A 283 25.01 3.10 0.06
N GLY A 284 24.89 4.12 0.91
CA GLY A 284 24.52 5.49 0.53
C GLY A 284 25.75 6.36 0.29
N ALA A 285 25.55 7.68 0.21
CA ALA A 285 26.64 8.63 -0.05
C ALA A 285 27.69 8.69 1.08
N PHE A 286 27.31 8.43 2.33
CA PHE A 286 28.19 8.60 3.51
C PHE A 286 28.27 7.36 4.41
N SER A 287 27.19 6.58 4.51
CA SER A 287 27.12 5.36 5.30
C SER A 287 26.23 4.34 4.59
N GLY A 288 26.40 3.07 4.93
CA GLY A 288 25.53 1.99 4.46
C GLY A 288 24.49 1.60 5.50
N PHE A 289 23.39 1.04 5.01
CA PHE A 289 22.34 0.44 5.83
C PHE A 289 22.24 -1.05 5.55
N CYS A 290 21.97 -1.82 6.60
CA CYS A 290 21.67 -3.24 6.44
C CYS A 290 20.22 -3.40 5.98
N CYS A 291 20.06 -3.72 4.70
CA CYS A 291 18.76 -3.86 4.04
C CYS A 291 18.44 -5.32 3.75
N PRO A 292 17.17 -5.76 3.87
CA PRO A 292 16.81 -7.14 3.61
C PRO A 292 17.20 -7.56 2.18
N SER A 293 18.06 -8.56 2.04
CA SER A 293 18.61 -8.96 0.74
C SER A 293 17.52 -9.35 -0.25
N GLU A 294 16.46 -10.04 0.23
CA GLU A 294 15.32 -10.43 -0.61
C GLU A 294 14.56 -9.23 -1.21
N VAL A 295 14.47 -8.13 -0.47
CA VAL A 295 13.79 -6.91 -0.93
C VAL A 295 14.63 -6.23 -2.00
N GLU A 296 15.91 -6.09 -1.73
CA GLU A 296 16.82 -5.42 -2.64
C GLU A 296 17.02 -6.21 -3.94
N ASP A 297 17.06 -7.55 -3.89
CA ASP A 297 17.11 -8.41 -5.08
C ASP A 297 15.83 -8.31 -5.92
N PHE A 298 14.68 -8.24 -5.27
CA PHE A 298 13.40 -8.07 -5.95
C PHE A 298 13.28 -6.72 -6.63
N TYR A 299 13.62 -5.62 -5.94
CA TYR A 299 13.63 -4.30 -6.54
C TYR A 299 14.63 -4.20 -7.68
N ASN A 300 15.83 -4.77 -7.53
CA ASN A 300 16.81 -4.83 -8.62
C ASN A 300 16.25 -5.54 -9.85
N LYS A 301 15.51 -6.64 -9.69
CA LYS A 301 14.88 -7.35 -10.80
C LYS A 301 13.77 -6.51 -11.46
N GLU A 302 12.95 -5.83 -10.67
CA GLU A 302 11.87 -4.97 -11.18
C GLU A 302 12.41 -3.69 -11.85
N TYR A 303 13.55 -3.16 -11.40
CA TYR A 303 14.25 -2.04 -12.05
C TYR A 303 14.95 -2.45 -13.35
N ASN A 304 15.26 -3.73 -13.53
CA ASN A 304 15.93 -4.27 -14.71
C ASN A 304 15.07 -5.32 -15.44
N PRO A 305 13.87 -4.94 -15.93
CA PRO A 305 12.97 -5.88 -16.59
C PRO A 305 13.50 -6.29 -17.97
N THR A 306 12.97 -7.39 -18.49
CA THR A 306 13.23 -7.85 -19.87
C THR A 306 11.89 -7.97 -20.60
N CYS A 307 11.85 -7.62 -21.89
CA CYS A 307 10.63 -7.77 -22.68
C CYS A 307 10.28 -9.25 -22.89
N PRO A 308 8.99 -9.60 -23.10
CA PRO A 308 8.57 -10.99 -23.29
C PRO A 308 9.25 -11.73 -24.45
N ASN A 309 9.69 -10.98 -25.47
CA ASN A 309 10.45 -11.47 -26.63
C ASN A 309 11.98 -11.55 -26.37
N GLY A 310 12.44 -11.28 -25.14
CA GLY A 310 13.86 -11.25 -24.78
C GLY A 310 14.58 -9.94 -25.14
N SER A 311 13.92 -8.97 -25.78
CA SER A 311 14.56 -7.69 -26.12
C SER A 311 14.73 -6.78 -24.89
N LYS A 312 15.63 -5.80 -25.00
CA LYS A 312 15.76 -4.75 -23.99
C LYS A 312 14.50 -3.85 -23.97
N PRO A 313 14.03 -3.40 -22.80
CA PRO A 313 12.99 -2.38 -22.69
C PRO A 313 13.39 -1.06 -23.36
N HIS A 314 12.42 -0.20 -23.62
CA HIS A 314 12.66 1.17 -24.05
C HIS A 314 13.48 1.94 -23.01
N MET A 315 14.48 2.66 -23.50
CA MET A 315 15.37 3.49 -22.69
C MET A 315 15.22 4.96 -23.09
N ASP A 316 15.27 5.83 -22.09
CA ASP A 316 15.35 7.28 -22.22
C ASP A 316 16.80 7.71 -22.11
N ASN A 317 17.24 8.57 -23.03
CA ASN A 317 18.54 9.22 -22.93
C ASN A 317 18.40 10.50 -22.11
N ASN A 318 19.04 10.53 -20.94
CA ASN A 318 19.02 11.69 -20.04
C ASN A 318 20.29 12.55 -20.15
N GLY A 319 21.03 12.46 -21.27
CA GLY A 319 22.27 13.19 -21.55
C GLY A 319 23.52 12.48 -21.05
N ASP A 320 23.53 12.02 -19.79
CA ASP A 320 24.72 11.39 -19.19
C ASP A 320 24.70 9.85 -19.32
N TRP A 321 23.51 9.23 -19.26
CA TRP A 321 23.32 7.78 -19.32
C TRP A 321 21.94 7.43 -19.89
N ASP A 322 21.81 6.22 -20.43
CA ASP A 322 20.52 5.65 -20.85
C ASP A 322 19.85 4.96 -19.64
N GLU A 323 18.58 5.28 -19.39
CA GLU A 323 17.81 4.69 -18.29
C GLU A 323 16.54 4.02 -18.82
N ILE A 324 16.15 2.88 -18.26
CA ILE A 324 14.90 2.22 -18.63
C ILE A 324 13.72 3.12 -18.27
N ARG A 325 12.81 3.34 -19.23
CA ARG A 325 11.55 4.05 -18.97
C ARG A 325 10.62 3.17 -18.15
N LEU A 326 10.66 3.36 -16.84
CA LEU A 326 9.78 2.71 -15.87
C LEU A 326 8.66 3.64 -15.46
N GLY A 327 7.46 3.11 -15.30
CA GLY A 327 6.31 3.76 -14.67
C GLY A 327 5.73 2.88 -13.57
N THR A 328 4.76 3.39 -12.82
CA THR A 328 4.09 2.61 -11.75
C THR A 328 2.91 1.77 -12.27
N SER A 329 2.29 2.18 -13.38
CA SER A 329 1.13 1.50 -13.96
C SER A 329 1.03 1.78 -15.46
N CYS A 330 0.64 0.76 -16.24
CA CYS A 330 0.31 0.94 -17.64
C CYS A 330 -0.87 1.88 -17.89
N SER A 331 -1.76 2.08 -16.91
CA SER A 331 -2.86 3.05 -17.00
C SER A 331 -2.40 4.51 -17.07
N HIS A 332 -1.11 4.77 -16.80
CA HIS A 332 -0.52 6.10 -16.88
C HIS A 332 -0.04 6.47 -18.29
N ASN A 333 -0.18 5.59 -19.29
CA ASN A 333 0.08 5.88 -20.70
C ASN A 333 1.46 6.53 -20.99
N PHE A 334 2.51 6.10 -20.28
CA PHE A 334 3.83 6.74 -20.36
C PHE A 334 4.73 6.21 -21.49
N CYS A 335 4.31 5.12 -22.15
CA CYS A 335 5.07 4.52 -23.24
C CYS A 335 4.98 5.34 -24.54
N PRO A 336 6.06 5.41 -25.32
CA PRO A 336 6.01 5.98 -26.67
C PRO A 336 4.99 5.26 -27.56
N SER A 337 4.47 5.94 -28.58
CA SER A 337 3.41 5.42 -29.46
C SER A 337 3.78 4.12 -30.21
N ASN A 338 5.07 3.82 -30.38
CA ASN A 338 5.58 2.60 -31.02
C ASN A 338 5.95 1.48 -30.04
N LYS A 339 5.66 1.66 -28.75
CA LYS A 339 5.96 0.70 -27.67
C LYS A 339 4.68 0.35 -26.94
N LYS A 340 4.51 -0.93 -26.59
CA LYS A 340 3.42 -1.41 -25.74
C LYS A 340 3.88 -1.43 -24.29
N CYS A 341 2.97 -1.10 -23.40
CA CYS A 341 3.24 -1.19 -21.98
C CYS A 341 3.16 -2.66 -21.51
N GLN A 342 4.12 -3.05 -20.68
CA GLN A 342 4.15 -4.31 -19.93
C GLN A 342 3.99 -3.98 -18.45
N GLN A 343 3.03 -4.62 -17.79
CA GLN A 343 2.80 -4.42 -16.36
C GLN A 343 3.64 -5.45 -15.58
N GLY A 344 4.62 -4.98 -14.82
CA GLY A 344 5.37 -5.78 -13.85
C GLY A 344 4.73 -5.77 -12.46
N SER A 345 5.45 -6.32 -11.48
CA SER A 345 4.98 -6.51 -10.11
C SER A 345 4.98 -5.20 -9.31
N LEU A 346 6.03 -4.38 -9.51
CA LEU A 346 6.17 -3.04 -8.93
C LEU A 346 6.06 -1.96 -9.99
N PHE A 347 6.72 -2.20 -11.13
CA PHE A 347 6.86 -1.21 -12.18
C PHE A 347 6.29 -1.73 -13.50
N ALA A 348 5.70 -0.82 -14.25
CA ALA A 348 5.40 -1.00 -15.65
C ALA A 348 6.59 -0.53 -16.50
N TYR A 349 6.77 -1.11 -17.68
CA TYR A 349 7.86 -0.78 -18.60
C TYR A 349 7.42 -0.91 -20.05
N CYS A 350 8.18 -0.35 -20.99
CA CYS A 350 7.77 -0.26 -22.39
C CYS A 350 8.56 -1.23 -23.29
N CYS A 351 7.83 -2.03 -24.04
CA CYS A 351 8.30 -2.97 -25.07
C CYS A 351 7.46 -2.75 -26.34
#